data_AF-A0A9P3IL40-F1
#
_entry.id   AF-A0A9P3IL40-F1
#
_cell.length_a   1.000
_cell.length_b   1.000
_cell.length_c   1.000
_cell.angle_alpha   90.00
_cell.angle_beta   90.00
_cell.angle_gamma   90.00
#
_symmetry.space_group_name_H-M   'P 1'
#
loop_
_entity.id
_entity.type
_entity.pdbx_description
1 polymer ?
#
loop_
_entity_poly.entity_id
_entity_poly.type
_entity_poly.pdbx_seq_one_letter_code
_entity_poly.pdbx_strand_id
1 'polypeptide(L)'
;MDQMSTFTMDQSSEPCSSWKSSSRENFGDYVLMVQCLIERCLLIDLSRDECVYTLARRARIDPAVTLAVWKGLEKQNPAFFEEYSRRPHNSETRKARRAQQAAHQQLQSAKMLQYLDAWQLPCNGT
;
A
#
# COMPACT_ATOMS: atom_id res chain seq x y z
N MET A 1 47.30 -31.36 43.61
CA MET A 1 47.85 -31.93 42.38
C MET A 1 46.77 -31.84 41.33
N ASP A 2 46.88 -30.74 40.62
CA ASP A 2 46.35 -30.31 39.34
C ASP A 2 45.35 -31.23 38.64
N GLN A 3 44.16 -30.68 38.37
CA GLN A 3 43.46 -30.97 37.11
C GLN A 3 43.55 -29.70 36.27
N MET A 4 44.56 -29.69 35.41
CA MET A 4 44.77 -28.73 34.33
C MET A 4 43.71 -28.93 33.24
N SER A 5 43.12 -27.82 32.81
CA SER A 5 42.85 -27.44 31.42
C SER A 5 42.44 -28.54 30.43
N THR A 6 41.22 -28.43 29.90
CA THR A 6 41.01 -28.56 28.45
C THR A 6 39.77 -27.76 28.06
N PHE A 7 40.00 -26.48 27.77
CA PHE A 7 39.09 -25.67 26.97
C PHE A 7 39.22 -26.16 25.52
N THR A 8 38.25 -26.93 25.05
CA THR A 8 38.07 -27.24 23.64
C THR A 8 36.85 -26.49 23.13
N MET A 9 37.10 -25.27 22.70
CA MET A 9 36.21 -24.52 21.83
C MET A 9 36.88 -24.43 20.47
N ASP A 10 36.59 -25.41 19.61
CA ASP A 10 36.47 -25.24 18.16
C ASP A 10 35.96 -26.55 17.54
N GLN A 11 34.79 -26.49 16.91
CA GLN A 11 34.75 -26.85 15.51
C GLN A 11 33.54 -26.19 14.85
N SER A 12 33.88 -25.11 14.15
CA SER A 12 33.12 -24.57 13.03
C SER A 12 32.55 -25.69 12.15
N SER A 13 31.23 -25.70 11.98
CA SER A 13 30.53 -26.20 10.80
C SER A 13 29.12 -25.62 10.78
N GLU A 14 29.04 -24.29 10.66
CA GLU A 14 27.91 -23.68 9.94
C GLU A 14 28.17 -23.93 8.44
N PRO A 15 27.14 -24.23 7.61
CA PRO A 15 25.96 -23.37 7.58
C PRO A 15 24.64 -24.13 7.35
N CYS A 16 23.71 -24.03 8.29
CA CYS A 16 22.29 -24.04 7.92
C CYS A 16 21.68 -22.64 8.10
N SER A 17 22.39 -21.64 7.60
CA SER A 17 21.80 -20.37 7.14
C SER A 17 21.27 -20.49 5.69
N SER A 18 20.96 -21.71 5.21
CA SER A 18 20.68 -22.03 3.80
C SER A 18 19.23 -21.81 3.32
N TRP A 19 18.33 -21.24 4.11
CA TRP A 19 17.03 -20.80 3.58
C TRP A 19 16.65 -19.35 3.94
N LYS A 20 17.43 -18.71 4.83
CA LYS A 20 17.17 -17.31 5.23
C LYS A 20 17.50 -16.28 4.13
N SER A 21 18.07 -16.73 3.03
CA SER A 21 18.43 -15.89 1.89
C SER A 21 17.32 -15.77 0.84
N SER A 22 16.29 -16.64 0.83
CA SER A 22 15.15 -16.49 -0.10
C SER A 22 14.02 -15.59 0.44
N SER A 23 13.92 -15.37 1.75
CA SER A 23 12.80 -14.59 2.33
C SER A 23 13.02 -13.07 2.33
N ARG A 24 14.26 -12.58 2.17
CA ARG A 24 14.54 -11.14 2.21
C ARG A 24 14.31 -10.43 0.88
N GLU A 25 14.44 -11.14 -0.24
CA GLU A 25 14.24 -10.57 -1.58
C GLU A 25 12.75 -10.26 -1.85
N ASN A 26 11.83 -11.02 -1.24
CA ASN A 26 10.38 -10.79 -1.36
C ASN A 26 9.81 -9.85 -0.28
N PHE A 27 10.56 -9.55 0.80
CA PHE A 27 10.02 -8.76 1.90
C PHE A 27 9.86 -7.29 1.52
N GLY A 28 10.82 -6.74 0.75
CA GLY A 28 10.72 -5.39 0.19
C GLY A 28 9.48 -5.25 -0.70
N ASP A 29 9.31 -6.17 -1.64
CA ASP A 29 8.17 -6.20 -2.56
C ASP A 29 6.84 -6.37 -1.81
N TYR A 30 6.81 -7.19 -0.76
CA TYR A 30 5.63 -7.36 0.09
C TYR A 30 5.26 -6.07 0.83
N VAL A 31 6.24 -5.36 1.40
CA VAL A 31 5.98 -4.08 2.08
C VAL A 31 5.50 -3.01 1.09
N LEU A 32 6.11 -2.93 -0.10
CA LEU A 32 5.66 -2.01 -1.16
C LEU A 32 4.25 -2.34 -1.64
N MET A 33 3.92 -3.62 -1.79
CA MET A 33 2.57 -4.06 -2.12
C MET A 33 1.56 -3.63 -1.04
N VAL A 34 1.87 -3.83 0.24
CA VAL A 34 1.01 -3.41 1.36
C VAL A 34 0.86 -1.89 1.38
N GLN A 35 1.93 -1.13 1.12
CA GLN A 35 1.88 0.32 1.01
C GLN A 35 0.94 0.78 -0.12
N CYS A 36 1.09 0.24 -1.34
CA CYS A 36 0.21 0.55 -2.48
C CYS A 36 -1.27 0.26 -2.16
N LEU A 37 -1.53 -0.82 -1.42
CA LEU A 37 -2.88 -1.17 -0.99
C LEU A 37 -3.44 -0.20 0.06
N ILE A 38 -2.62 0.25 1.00
CA ILE A 38 -2.99 1.29 1.98
C ILE A 38 -3.28 2.61 1.26
N GLU A 39 -2.41 3.03 0.34
CA GLU A 39 -2.62 4.25 -0.46
C GLU A 39 -3.93 4.19 -1.24
N ARG A 40 -4.24 3.04 -1.82
CA ARG A 40 -5.54 2.83 -2.48
C ARG A 40 -6.71 2.93 -1.52
N CYS A 41 -6.57 2.46 -0.28
CA CYS A 41 -7.59 2.61 0.77
C CYS A 41 -7.77 4.08 1.19
N LEU A 42 -6.68 4.84 1.28
CA LEU A 42 -6.70 6.27 1.58
C LEU A 42 -7.41 7.07 0.47
N LEU A 43 -7.17 6.74 -0.80
CA LEU A 43 -7.82 7.37 -1.95
C LEU A 43 -9.34 7.21 -1.96
N ILE A 44 -9.85 6.05 -1.52
CA ILE A 44 -11.29 5.81 -1.38
C ILE A 44 -11.85 6.20 -0.01
N ASP A 45 -11.04 6.90 0.80
CA ASP A 45 -11.40 7.50 2.08
C ASP A 45 -11.86 6.48 3.14
N LEU A 46 -11.23 5.30 3.17
CA LEU A 46 -11.46 4.31 4.24
C LEU A 46 -10.79 4.75 5.55
N SER A 47 -11.53 4.68 6.65
CA SER A 47 -10.91 4.80 7.98
C SER A 47 -9.81 3.75 8.19
N ARG A 48 -8.92 4.00 9.14
CA ARG A 48 -7.84 3.06 9.50
C ARG A 48 -8.38 1.64 9.76
N ASP A 49 -9.45 1.51 10.53
CA ASP A 49 -10.00 0.21 10.90
C ASP A 49 -10.66 -0.51 9.71
N GLU A 50 -11.34 0.24 8.83
CA GLU A 50 -11.89 -0.31 7.58
C GLU A 50 -10.80 -0.73 6.60
N CYS A 51 -9.70 0.02 6.53
CA CYS A 51 -8.52 -0.34 5.75
C CYS A 51 -7.96 -1.68 6.23
N VAL A 52 -7.66 -1.80 7.53
CA VAL A 52 -7.16 -3.04 8.15
C VAL A 52 -8.11 -4.21 7.90
N TYR A 53 -9.40 -4.02 8.16
CA TYR A 53 -10.41 -5.07 7.93
C TYR A 53 -10.48 -5.49 6.46
N THR A 54 -10.45 -4.52 5.53
CA THR A 54 -10.54 -4.78 4.10
C THR A 54 -9.32 -5.54 3.60
N LEU A 55 -8.12 -5.15 4.02
CA LEU A 55 -6.88 -5.81 3.62
C LEU A 55 -6.75 -7.22 4.22
N ALA A 56 -7.15 -7.40 5.47
CA ALA A 56 -7.23 -8.71 6.09
C ALA A 56 -8.21 -9.64 5.37
N ARG A 57 -9.41 -9.14 5.02
CA ARG A 57 -10.45 -9.96 4.40
C ARG A 57 -10.23 -10.21 2.91
N ARG A 58 -9.81 -9.20 2.15
CA ARG A 58 -9.70 -9.26 0.67
C ARG A 58 -8.33 -9.68 0.18
N ALA A 59 -7.27 -9.30 0.88
CA ALA A 59 -5.90 -9.57 0.48
C ALA A 59 -5.18 -10.56 1.42
N ARG A 60 -5.86 -11.04 2.48
CA ARG A 60 -5.30 -11.97 3.47
C ARG A 60 -3.99 -11.46 4.09
N ILE A 61 -3.86 -10.14 4.21
CA ILE A 61 -2.72 -9.49 4.84
C ILE A 61 -2.91 -9.50 6.35
N ASP A 62 -1.85 -9.81 7.09
CA ASP A 62 -1.89 -9.77 8.55
C ASP A 62 -2.19 -8.33 9.03
N PRO A 63 -3.22 -8.11 9.87
CA PRO A 63 -3.50 -6.81 10.46
C PRO A 63 -2.30 -6.13 11.10
N ALA A 64 -1.40 -6.90 11.73
CA ALA A 64 -0.18 -6.38 12.35
C ALA A 64 0.76 -5.75 11.31
N VAL A 65 0.87 -6.36 10.13
CA VAL A 65 1.67 -5.81 9.02
C VAL A 65 1.03 -4.52 8.51
N THR A 66 -0.27 -4.51 8.25
CA THR A 66 -0.98 -3.30 7.80
C THR A 66 -0.81 -2.15 8.80
N LEU A 67 -0.93 -2.42 10.10
CA LEU A 67 -0.74 -1.41 11.15
C LEU A 67 0.72 -0.93 11.22
N ALA A 68 1.69 -1.82 11.05
CA ALA A 68 3.11 -1.45 11.05
C ALA A 68 3.45 -0.52 9.88
N VAL A 69 2.99 -0.86 8.67
CA VAL A 69 3.20 -0.03 7.47
C VAL A 69 2.44 1.30 7.59
N TRP A 70 1.20 1.28 8.08
CA TRP A 70 0.41 2.49 8.33
C TRP A 70 1.12 3.45 9.28
N LYS A 71 1.62 2.95 10.43
CA LYS A 71 2.41 3.76 11.38
C LYS A 71 3.68 4.32 10.73
N GLY A 72 4.33 3.55 9.85
CA GLY A 72 5.47 4.01 9.07
C GLY A 72 5.13 5.18 8.15
N LEU A 73 3.97 5.13 7.48
CA LEU A 73 3.47 6.20 6.60
C LEU A 73 3.05 7.45 7.40
N GLU A 74 2.40 7.25 8.55
CA GLU A 74 2.01 8.32 9.47
C GLU A 74 3.21 9.10 9.99
N LYS A 75 4.30 8.40 10.34
CA LYS A 75 5.55 9.04 10.76
C LYS A 75 6.22 9.84 9.63
N GLN A 76 6.09 9.39 8.39
CA GLN A 76 6.66 10.07 7.22
C GLN A 76 5.85 11.30 6.81
N ASN A 77 4.52 11.27 6.96
CA ASN A 77 3.61 12.33 6.54
C ASN A 77 2.58 12.70 7.62
N PRO A 78 3.01 13.17 8.80
CA PRO A 78 2.13 13.35 9.96
C PRO A 78 0.99 14.34 9.68
N ALA A 79 1.30 15.46 9.01
CA ALA A 79 0.29 16.47 8.67
C ALA A 79 -0.84 15.94 7.78
N PHE A 80 -0.54 15.01 6.87
CA PHE A 80 -1.57 14.37 6.04
C PHE A 80 -2.47 13.48 6.90
N PHE A 81 -1.87 12.62 7.74
CA PHE A 81 -2.63 11.66 8.54
C PHE A 81 -3.42 12.30 9.69
N GLU A 82 -2.95 13.43 10.22
CA GLU A 82 -3.69 14.24 11.20
C GLU A 82 -4.97 14.81 10.58
N GLU A 83 -4.84 15.48 9.43
CA GLU A 83 -5.98 16.02 8.69
C GLU A 83 -6.89 14.90 8.15
N TYR A 84 -6.31 13.77 7.74
CA TYR A 84 -7.07 12.59 7.33
C TYR A 84 -7.93 12.04 8.47
N SER A 85 -7.33 11.82 9.65
CA SER A 85 -8.02 11.25 10.82
C SER A 85 -9.10 12.18 11.39
N ARG A 86 -8.95 13.49 11.19
CA ARG A 86 -9.95 14.50 11.58
C ARG A 86 -11.19 14.48 10.67
N ARG A 87 -11.08 13.95 9.45
CA ARG A 87 -12.18 13.93 8.49
C ARG A 87 -13.16 12.80 8.82
N PRO A 88 -14.47 13.03 8.66
CA PRO A 88 -15.45 11.98 8.85
C PRO A 88 -15.40 10.98 7.69
N HIS A 89 -14.84 9.80 7.96
CA HIS A 89 -14.82 8.66 7.02
C HIS A 89 -16.16 7.92 6.99
N ASN A 90 -17.29 8.62 6.95
CA ASN A 90 -18.59 7.95 6.93
C ASN A 90 -18.93 7.45 5.51
N SER A 91 -19.82 6.46 5.41
CA SER A 91 -20.17 5.89 4.11
C SER A 91 -20.95 6.87 3.22
N GLU A 92 -21.61 7.86 3.82
CA GLU A 92 -22.43 8.86 3.13
C GLU A 92 -21.58 9.91 2.41
N THR A 93 -20.53 10.43 3.06
CA THR A 93 -19.52 11.32 2.48
C THR A 93 -18.73 10.62 1.39
N ARG A 94 -18.40 9.33 1.58
CA ARG A 94 -17.78 8.49 0.55
C ARG A 94 -18.68 8.30 -0.68
N LYS A 95 -19.97 8.00 -0.47
CA LYS A 95 -20.96 7.87 -1.56
C LYS A 95 -21.16 9.20 -2.29
N ALA A 96 -21.27 10.29 -1.55
CA ALA A 96 -21.40 11.65 -2.11
C ALA A 96 -20.15 12.05 -2.93
N ARG A 97 -18.93 11.80 -2.42
CA ARG A 97 -17.69 12.06 -3.17
C ARG A 97 -17.54 11.17 -4.39
N ARG A 98 -17.90 9.90 -4.32
CA ARG A 98 -17.90 9.02 -5.51
C ARG A 98 -18.92 9.45 -6.54
N ALA A 99 -20.12 9.89 -6.12
CA ALA A 99 -21.11 10.46 -7.01
C ALA A 99 -20.62 11.78 -7.64
N GLN A 100 -19.97 12.64 -6.87
CA GLN A 100 -19.34 13.87 -7.36
C GLN A 100 -18.15 13.57 -8.29
N GLN A 101 -17.35 12.55 -8.02
CA GLN A 101 -16.26 12.11 -8.90
C GLN A 101 -16.79 11.48 -10.19
N ALA A 102 -17.89 10.72 -10.14
CA ALA A 102 -18.56 10.24 -11.34
C ALA A 102 -19.08 11.41 -12.19
N ALA A 103 -19.69 12.42 -11.56
CA ALA A 103 -20.11 13.64 -12.24
C ALA A 103 -18.92 14.44 -12.82
N HIS A 104 -17.82 14.54 -12.06
CA HIS A 104 -16.59 15.18 -12.53
C HIS A 104 -15.98 14.42 -13.70
N GLN A 105 -15.94 13.09 -13.64
CA GLN A 105 -15.38 12.24 -14.69
C GLN A 105 -16.23 12.26 -15.96
N GLN A 106 -17.56 12.36 -15.84
CA GLN A 106 -18.47 12.58 -16.97
C GLN A 106 -18.24 13.96 -17.63
N LEU A 107 -17.98 15.00 -16.84
CA LEU A 107 -17.65 16.32 -17.37
C LEU A 107 -16.27 16.32 -18.05
N GLN A 108 -15.29 15.59 -17.51
CA GLN A 108 -13.97 15.42 -18.12
C GLN A 108 -14.02 14.57 -19.39
N SER A 109 -14.84 13.50 -19.45
CA SER A 109 -15.04 12.71 -20.67
C SER A 109 -15.76 13.51 -21.76
N ALA A 110 -16.72 14.37 -21.39
CA ALA A 110 -17.34 15.30 -22.32
C ALA A 110 -16.35 16.35 -22.87
N LYS A 111 -15.41 16.82 -22.03
CA LYS A 111 -14.29 17.68 -22.48
C LYS A 111 -13.30 16.93 -23.37
N MET A 112 -13.04 15.65 -23.11
CA MET A 112 -12.21 14.78 -23.96
C MET A 112 -12.86 14.53 -25.34
N LEU A 113 -14.19 14.39 -25.40
CA LEU A 113 -14.93 14.31 -26.66
C LEU A 113 -14.88 15.63 -27.44
N GLN A 114 -14.96 16.79 -26.77
CA GLN A 114 -14.70 18.09 -27.41
C GLN A 114 -13.27 18.19 -27.97
N TYR A 115 -12.28 17.63 -27.27
CA TYR A 115 -10.89 17.61 -27.73
C TYR A 115 -10.67 16.67 -28.93
N LEU A 116 -11.44 15.58 -29.03
CA LEU A 116 -11.40 14.64 -30.16
C LEU A 116 -12.16 15.17 -31.39
N ASP A 117 -13.26 15.90 -31.20
CA ASP A 117 -14.00 16.54 -32.30
C ASP A 117 -13.18 17.69 -32.95
N ALA A 118 -12.33 18.35 -32.14
CA ALA A 118 -11.34 19.31 -32.63
C ALA A 118 -10.23 18.69 -33.51
N TRP A 119 -10.10 17.35 -33.54
CA TRP A 119 -9.21 16.61 -34.43
C TRP A 119 -9.98 15.84 -35.52
N GLN A 120 -11.08 16.40 -36.05
CA GLN A 120 -11.53 16.05 -37.40
C GLN A 120 -10.51 16.54 -38.45
N LEU A 121 -9.36 15.85 -38.51
CA LEU A 121 -8.53 15.87 -39.71
C LEU A 121 -9.31 15.11 -40.81
N PRO A 122 -9.36 15.63 -42.04
CA PRO A 122 -9.88 14.85 -43.14
C PRO A 122 -9.03 13.60 -43.27
N CYS A 123 -9.63 12.43 -43.05
CA CYS A 123 -9.07 11.17 -43.50
C CYS A 123 -8.98 11.25 -45.03
N ASN A 124 -7.89 11.83 -45.56
CA ASN A 124 -7.50 11.70 -46.95
C ASN A 124 -7.05 10.25 -47.15
N GLY A 125 -8.02 9.39 -47.42
CA GLY A 125 -7.83 8.14 -48.12
C GLY A 125 -8.03 8.40 -49.61
N THR A 126 -6.93 8.21 -50.34
CA THR A 126 -6.80 8.06 -51.80
C THR A 126 -7.98 7.44 -52.52
#